data_AF-A0ABD0N2M3-F1
#
_entry.id   AF-A0ABD0N2M3-F1
#
_cell.length_a   1.000
_cell.length_b   1.000
_cell.length_c   1.000
_cell.angle_alpha   90.00
_cell.angle_beta   90.00
_cell.angle_gamma   90.00
#
_symmetry.space_group_name_H-M   'P 1'
#
loop_
_entity.id
_entity.type
_entity.pdbx_description
1 polymer ?
#
loop_
_entity_poly.entity_id
_entity_poly.type
_entity_poly.pdbx_seq_one_letter_code
_entity_poly.pdbx_strand_id
1 'polypeptide(L)' 'PLKEVVPRVEKGYKMDSPDGCPAVVYDIMKQCWTLDPVVRPSFRELRQKLQDIIANEL' A
#
# COMPACT_ATOMS: atom_id res chain seq x y z
N PRO A 1 -2.90 22.44 3.17
CA PRO A 1 -4.31 22.43 2.73
C PRO A 1 -4.59 21.22 1.83
N LEU A 2 -5.70 20.51 2.05
CA LEU A 2 -6.09 19.30 1.29
C LEU A 2 -6.16 19.51 -0.23
N LYS A 3 -6.27 20.76 -0.70
CA LYS A 3 -6.29 21.15 -2.12
C LYS A 3 -5.09 20.65 -2.93
N GLU A 4 -3.94 20.43 -2.31
CA GLU A 4 -2.74 19.96 -3.01
C GLU A 4 -2.58 18.43 -3.01
N VAL A 5 -3.37 17.71 -2.21
CA VAL A 5 -3.20 16.26 -2.03
C VAL A 5 -3.72 15.50 -3.26
N VAL A 6 -4.94 15.82 -3.70
CA VAL A 6 -5.59 15.14 -4.84
C VAL A 6 -4.73 15.22 -6.11
N PRO A 7 -4.26 16.41 -6.57
CA PRO A 7 -3.47 16.49 -7.79
C PRO A 7 -2.13 15.77 -7.72
N ARG A 8 -1.54 15.64 -6.51
CA ARG A 8 -0.28 14.90 -6.32
C ARG A 8 -0.52 13.39 -6.39
N VAL A 9 -1.55 12.89 -5.71
CA VAL A 9 -1.89 11.47 -5.69
C VAL A 9 -2.29 11.00 -7.08
N GLU A 10 -3.10 11.76 -7.82
CA GLU A 10 -3.48 11.43 -9.20
C GLU A 10 -2.28 11.38 -10.16
N LYS A 11 -1.19 12.11 -9.85
CA LYS A 11 0.10 12.04 -10.55
C LYS A 11 1.01 10.90 -10.08
N GLY A 12 0.51 10.03 -9.20
CA GLY A 12 1.24 8.85 -8.71
C GLY A 12 2.05 9.08 -7.43
N TYR A 13 1.90 10.23 -6.76
CA TYR A 13 2.51 10.41 -5.44
C TYR A 13 1.99 9.37 -4.46
N LYS A 14 2.91 8.76 -3.72
CA LYS A 14 2.66 7.90 -2.57
C LYS A 14 3.49 8.44 -1.41
N MET A 15 2.97 8.36 -0.20
CA MET A 15 3.75 8.71 0.99
C MET A 15 4.93 7.75 1.13
N ASP A 16 6.03 8.23 1.69
CA ASP A 16 7.18 7.39 2.02
C ASP A 16 6.82 6.35 3.09
N SER A 17 7.66 5.32 3.20
CA SER A 17 7.51 4.30 4.24
C SER A 17 7.64 4.93 5.63
N PRO A 18 6.74 4.62 6.58
CA PRO A 18 6.92 5.04 7.97
C PRO A 18 8.20 4.47 8.57
N ASP A 19 8.75 5.18 9.56
CA ASP A 19 9.92 4.72 10.32
C ASP A 19 9.64 3.37 11.00
N GLY A 20 10.57 2.42 10.84
CA GLY A 20 10.46 1.07 11.38
C GLY A 20 9.41 0.18 10.69
N CYS A 21 8.79 0.63 9.60
CA CYS A 21 7.82 -0.18 8.86
C CYS A 21 8.54 -1.32 8.10
N PRO A 22 8.11 -2.58 8.26
CA PRO A 22 8.65 -3.69 7.47
C PRO A 22 8.42 -3.45 5.98
N ALA A 23 9.46 -3.65 5.16
CA ALA A 23 9.43 -3.39 3.72
C ALA A 23 8.25 -4.12 3.03
N VAL A 24 7.99 -5.35 3.43
CA VAL A 24 6.92 -6.22 2.90
C VAL A 24 5.51 -5.67 3.19
N VAL A 25 5.33 -5.00 4.34
CA VAL A 25 4.07 -4.34 4.68
C VAL A 25 3.90 -3.06 3.86
N TYR A 26 4.98 -2.29 3.67
CA TYR A 26 4.95 -1.10 2.82
C TYR A 26 4.70 -1.44 1.34
N ASP A 27 5.19 -2.59 0.86
CA ASP A 27 4.87 -3.09 -0.47
C ASP A 27 3.37 -3.39 -0.65
N ILE A 28 2.69 -3.91 0.39
CA ILE A 28 1.23 -4.06 0.39
C ILE A 28 0.55 -2.69 0.32
N MET A 29 1.00 -1.70 1.09
CA MET A 29 0.43 -0.34 1.03
C MET A 29 0.53 0.24 -0.40
N LYS A 30 1.69 0.11 -1.05
CA LYS A 30 1.90 0.58 -2.43
C LYS A 30 0.99 -0.11 -3.44
N GLN A 31 0.69 -1.40 -3.25
CA GLN A 31 -0.25 -2.14 -4.10
C GLN A 31 -1.68 -1.60 -3.96
N CYS A 32 -2.13 -1.33 -2.74
CA CYS A 32 -3.43 -0.70 -2.46
C CYS A 32 -3.55 0.70 -3.07
N TRP A 33 -2.44 1.45 -3.17
CA TRP A 33 -2.40 2.80 -3.75
C TRP A 33 -2.11 2.82 -5.25
N THR A 34 -2.36 1.74 -5.98
CA THR A 34 -2.23 1.75 -7.44
C THR A 34 -3.31 2.63 -8.07
N LEU A 35 -2.96 3.43 -9.07
CA LEU A 35 -3.91 4.34 -9.73
C LEU A 35 -5.02 3.55 -10.42
N ASP A 36 -4.65 2.50 -11.16
CA ASP A 36 -5.62 1.58 -11.75
C ASP A 36 -6.31 0.77 -10.63
N PRO A 37 -7.64 0.93 -10.44
CA PRO A 37 -8.38 0.19 -9.41
C PRO A 37 -8.48 -1.30 -9.71
N VAL A 38 -8.39 -1.73 -10.96
CA VAL A 38 -8.55 -3.14 -11.37
C VAL A 38 -7.39 -4.00 -10.88
N VAL A 39 -6.20 -3.42 -10.76
CA VAL A 39 -5.00 -4.15 -10.30
C VAL A 39 -4.78 -4.08 -8.78
N ARG A 40 -5.66 -3.38 -8.04
CA ARG A 40 -5.58 -3.34 -6.58
C ARG A 40 -5.99 -4.71 -6.03
N PRO A 41 -5.31 -5.19 -4.98
CA PRO A 41 -5.67 -6.47 -4.37
C PRO A 41 -7.04 -6.37 -3.71
N SER A 42 -7.81 -7.45 -3.80
CA SER A 42 -9.03 -7.63 -3.02
C SER A 42 -8.71 -7.80 -1.54
N PHE A 43 -9.70 -7.56 -0.67
CA PHE A 43 -9.54 -7.82 0.77
C PHE A 43 -9.19 -9.27 1.10
N ARG A 44 -9.64 -10.24 0.29
CA ARG A 44 -9.30 -11.65 0.46
C ARG A 44 -7.80 -11.88 0.24
N GLU A 45 -7.25 -11.31 -0.82
CA GLU A 45 -5.82 -11.39 -1.12
C GLU A 45 -4.98 -10.65 -0.08
N LEU A 46 -5.41 -9.45 0.34
CA LEU A 46 -4.76 -8.70 1.40
C LEU A 46 -4.67 -9.48 2.70
N ARG A 47 -5.77 -10.12 3.11
CA ARG A 47 -5.77 -10.96 4.32
C ARG A 47 -4.77 -12.10 4.22
N GLN A 48 -4.74 -12.80 3.07
CA GLN A 48 -3.79 -13.89 2.87
C GLN A 48 -2.35 -13.39 2.96
N LYS A 49 -2.00 -12.32 2.23
CA LYS A 49 -0.65 -11.75 2.26
C LYS A 49 -0.21 -11.32 3.66
N LEU A 50 -1.10 -10.67 4.42
CA LEU A 50 -0.81 -10.24 5.79
C LEU A 50 -0.61 -11.44 6.74
N GLN A 51 -1.40 -12.50 6.58
CA GLN A 51 -1.22 -13.75 7.34
C GLN A 51 0.11 -14.41 7.01
N ASP A 52 0.50 -14.42 5.74
CA ASP A 52 1.78 -14.99 5.30
C ASP A 52 2.98 -14.21 5.86
N ILE A 53 2.90 -12.87 5.93
CA ILE A 53 3.94 -12.03 6.55
C ILE A 53 4.08 -12.36 8.03
N ILE A 54 2.97 -12.45 8.77
CA ILE A 54 2.98 -12.79 10.21
C ILE A 54 3.58 -14.18 10.44
N ALA A 55 3.38 -15.11 9.52
CA ALA A 55 3.86 -16.48 9.66
C ALA A 55 5.34 -16.66 9.27
N ASN A 56 5.89 -15.83 8.37
CA ASN A 56 7.16 -16.11 7.70
C ASN A 56 8.20 -14.99 7.70
N GLU A 57 7.84 -13.74 8.04
CA GLU A 57 8.72 -12.58 7.83
C GLU A 57 8.82 -11.60 9.02
N LEU A 58 8.02 -11.81 10.07
CA LEU A 58 8.07 -11.09 11.34
C LEU A 58 8.23 -12.08 12.50
#